data_AF-A0A9E0H065-F1
#
_entry.id   AF-A0A9E0H065-F1
#
_cell.length_a   1.000
_cell.length_b   1.000
_cell.length_c   1.000
_cell.angle_alpha   90.00
_cell.angle_beta   90.00
_cell.angle_gamma   90.00
#
_symmetry.space_group_name_H-M   'P 1'
#
loop_
_entity.id
_entity.type
_entity.pdbx_description
1 polymer ?
#
loop_
_entity_poly.entity_id
_entity_poly.type
_entity_poly.pdbx_seq_one_letter_code
_entity_poly.pdbx_strand_id
1 'polypeptide(L)'
;MCAEGDIDNRNTGSNDVKIMQEGARIHRKIQHSMGTMYHAEVPLKIEIPLVSDLGIEYVLQVEGRADGIIADINYDEDGNKEPESDAIIDEIKTMQTDVSLLKEPVYVHKAQALVYGYIYASQKKLSKIGIQMTYVTPEPETINKFLEEYTFERIEEWFNKLITGFKRWTDYTFDERHKRTESIRELKFPYEYREGQKNLCVSVYRAIEDNTNLYIQAPTGVGKTLSTVFPAVQALGQQMSDKIFYLTSKTITRTVAEDTYAILRDNGLHMRTVTLTAKDKICPLDERNCNPVACPYAKGHFDRINDAVYDIITSQMVIGRDNVMEYANRHNVCPFEMSLDVSYWCDGIICDYNYVFDPDASLKRYFGNGAKGDYVFLVDEAHNLVDRAREMYSAVLKKEDFLAAKKLVKEMDKRLAGALDRCNKQLLEYKRQCDTFMVVSGLGTFPASLERVMGLMQKFMERHKGEPVTNELLEFFFAVRHFLNMYDCADEKYVYYNEHDNDGNFLVHLYCVDPSGNISERLSQGRSTVFFSATLLPVNYFKEMLSGDVSERAVYAHSSFEPDNKRIVVATDVTSRYTRRNAREYAKVHDYIMHMISGRSGRYMVFFPSYSYMESVLECFRW
;
A
#
# COMPACT_ATOMS: atom_id res chain seq x y z
N MET A 1 4.16 1.89 -19.33
CA MET A 1 4.58 1.68 -20.74
C MET A 1 6.01 2.12 -21.01
N CYS A 2 6.40 3.36 -20.69
CA CYS A 2 7.77 3.85 -20.92
C CYS A 2 8.68 3.75 -19.67
N ALA A 3 8.29 2.94 -18.68
CA ALA A 3 9.11 2.73 -17.50
C ALA A 3 10.21 1.72 -17.84
N GLU A 4 11.44 2.03 -17.46
CA GLU A 4 12.62 1.20 -17.71
C GLU A 4 13.48 1.13 -16.45
N GLY A 5 14.27 0.07 -16.31
CA GLY A 5 15.26 -0.10 -15.26
C GLY A 5 14.93 -1.16 -14.22
N ASP A 6 15.59 -1.01 -13.07
CA ASP A 6 15.71 -2.04 -12.05
C ASP A 6 14.87 -1.75 -10.80
N ILE A 7 14.43 -2.80 -10.11
CA ILE A 7 14.07 -2.67 -8.70
C ILE A 7 15.35 -2.51 -7.87
N ASP A 8 15.49 -1.41 -7.13
CA ASP A 8 16.60 -1.21 -6.21
C ASP A 8 16.12 -0.63 -4.88
N ASN A 9 16.03 -1.49 -3.87
CA ASN A 9 15.63 -1.11 -2.52
C ASN A 9 16.67 -0.29 -1.75
N ARG A 10 17.88 -0.10 -2.30
CA ARG A 10 18.85 0.92 -1.80
C ARG A 10 18.46 2.32 -2.25
N ASN A 11 17.67 2.40 -3.32
CA ASN A 11 17.19 3.63 -3.91
C ASN A 11 15.78 3.93 -3.35
N THR A 12 15.67 4.15 -2.05
CA THR A 12 14.43 4.68 -1.47
C THR A 12 14.36 6.18 -1.75
N GLY A 13 14.01 6.54 -2.99
CA GLY A 13 13.67 7.91 -3.34
C GLY A 13 12.58 8.38 -2.39
N SER A 14 12.95 9.26 -1.46
CA SER A 14 12.00 10.03 -0.69
C SER A 14 11.34 11.00 -1.67
N ASN A 15 10.01 10.94 -1.82
CA ASN A 15 9.23 12.09 -2.29
C ASN A 15 9.27 13.15 -1.19
N ASP A 16 10.46 13.67 -0.90
CA ASP A 16 10.65 14.67 0.11
C ASP A 16 10.00 15.95 -0.42
N VAL A 17 9.00 16.46 0.30
CA VAL A 17 8.30 17.70 -0.07
C VAL A 17 9.31 18.82 -0.31
N LYS A 18 10.45 18.81 0.40
CA LYS A 18 11.58 19.72 0.20
C LYS A 18 12.22 19.60 -1.18
N ILE A 19 12.44 18.38 -1.69
CA ILE A 19 13.00 18.15 -3.03
C ILE A 19 12.02 18.64 -4.11
N MET A 20 10.72 18.38 -3.93
CA MET A 20 9.69 18.86 -4.86
C MET A 20 9.58 20.39 -4.87
N GLN A 21 9.64 21.03 -3.70
CA GLN A 21 9.64 22.49 -3.56
C GLN A 21 10.90 23.13 -4.16
N GLU A 22 12.06 22.50 -3.97
CA GLU A 22 13.32 22.94 -4.57
C GLU A 22 13.29 22.82 -6.09
N GLY A 23 12.80 21.70 -6.62
CA GLY A 23 12.57 21.51 -8.06
C GLY A 23 11.64 22.57 -8.64
N ALA A 24 10.49 22.82 -8.01
CA ALA A 24 9.55 23.86 -8.45
C ALA A 24 10.17 25.27 -8.42
N ARG A 25 11.04 25.56 -7.44
CA ARG A 25 11.77 26.83 -7.38
C ARG A 25 12.74 26.98 -8.55
N ILE A 26 13.45 25.90 -8.90
CA ILE A 26 14.42 25.88 -10.00
C ILE A 26 13.71 26.01 -11.35
N HIS A 27 12.60 25.31 -11.57
CA HIS A 27 11.79 25.47 -12.79
C HIS A 27 11.40 26.93 -13.00
N ARG A 28 10.82 27.58 -11.97
CA ARG A 28 10.47 29.00 -12.05
C ARG A 28 11.67 29.89 -12.33
N LYS A 29 12.82 29.65 -11.69
CA LYS A 29 14.04 30.41 -11.91
C LYS A 29 14.47 30.32 -13.38
N ILE A 30 14.44 29.13 -13.96
CA ILE A 30 14.82 28.88 -15.35
C ILE A 30 13.82 29.54 -16.29
N GLN A 31 12.52 29.31 -16.09
CA GLN A 31 11.45 29.93 -16.88
C GLN A 31 11.55 31.47 -16.88
N HIS A 32 11.82 32.10 -15.73
CA HIS A 32 12.02 33.55 -15.63
C HIS A 32 13.31 34.05 -16.29
N SER A 33 14.32 33.19 -16.46
CA SER A 33 15.57 33.53 -17.14
C SER A 33 15.46 33.46 -18.67
N MET A 34 14.36 32.91 -19.19
CA MET A 34 14.13 32.77 -20.63
C MET A 34 13.61 34.08 -21.25
N GLY A 35 13.83 34.25 -22.56
CA GLY A 35 13.43 35.45 -23.30
C GLY A 35 11.92 35.60 -23.50
N THR A 36 11.50 36.67 -24.17
CA THR A 36 10.09 37.02 -24.40
C THR A 36 9.29 36.00 -25.23
N MET A 37 9.99 35.13 -25.97
CA MET A 37 9.41 34.07 -26.80
C MET A 37 9.10 32.78 -26.02
N TYR A 38 9.43 32.74 -24.71
CA TYR A 38 9.21 31.55 -23.87
C TYR A 38 7.87 31.65 -23.14
N HIS A 39 6.99 30.69 -23.40
CA HIS A 39 5.70 30.54 -22.74
C HIS A 39 5.77 29.41 -21.73
N ALA A 40 5.79 29.76 -20.45
CA ALA A 40 5.87 28.80 -19.36
C ALA A 40 4.52 28.13 -19.06
N GLU A 41 4.56 26.87 -18.61
CA GLU A 41 3.41 26.14 -18.05
C GLU A 41 2.20 26.04 -18.99
N VAL A 42 2.42 25.65 -20.24
CA VAL A 42 1.37 25.61 -21.27
C VAL A 42 0.57 24.31 -21.17
N PRO A 43 -0.76 24.38 -20.91
CA PRO A 43 -1.60 23.19 -20.93
C PRO A 43 -1.82 22.70 -22.37
N LEU A 44 -1.67 21.40 -22.57
CA LEU A 44 -1.86 20.72 -23.85
C LEU A 44 -2.82 19.55 -23.66
N LYS A 45 -3.75 19.39 -24.61
CA LYS A 45 -4.77 18.34 -24.58
C LYS A 45 -5.10 17.90 -26.00
N ILE A 46 -5.26 16.59 -26.20
CA ILE A 46 -5.82 16.00 -27.42
C ILE A 46 -6.84 14.92 -27.05
N GLU A 47 -7.89 14.82 -27.86
CA GLU A 47 -8.91 13.78 -27.74
C GLU A 47 -8.86 12.87 -28.97
N ILE A 48 -8.78 11.57 -28.72
CA ILE A 48 -8.64 10.55 -29.76
C ILE A 48 -9.83 9.61 -29.62
N PRO A 49 -10.84 9.69 -30.51
CA PRO A 49 -11.92 8.73 -30.56
C PRO A 49 -11.40 7.34 -30.92
N LEU A 50 -11.75 6.34 -30.13
CA LEU A 50 -11.35 4.96 -30.30
C LEU A 50 -12.56 4.02 -30.13
N VAL A 51 -12.41 2.81 -30.65
CA VAL A 51 -13.40 1.75 -30.53
C VAL A 51 -12.71 0.50 -30.01
N SER A 52 -13.26 -0.13 -28.97
CA SER A 52 -12.74 -1.37 -28.39
C SER A 52 -12.98 -2.58 -29.31
N ASP A 53 -12.42 -3.74 -28.95
CA ASP A 53 -12.60 -4.96 -29.74
C ASP A 53 -14.06 -5.47 -29.71
N LEU A 54 -14.83 -5.13 -28.66
CA LEU A 54 -16.27 -5.38 -28.60
C LEU A 54 -17.14 -4.26 -29.22
N GLY A 55 -16.54 -3.27 -29.87
CA GLY A 55 -17.29 -2.18 -30.52
C GLY A 55 -17.75 -1.08 -29.57
N ILE A 56 -17.14 -0.96 -28.38
CA ILE A 56 -17.47 0.10 -27.42
C ILE A 56 -16.73 1.37 -27.83
N GLU A 57 -17.47 2.43 -28.12
CA GLU A 57 -16.90 3.75 -28.42
C GLU A 57 -16.42 4.43 -27.13
N TYR A 58 -15.19 4.93 -27.14
CA TYR A 58 -14.62 5.71 -26.05
C TYR A 58 -13.66 6.77 -26.58
N VAL A 59 -13.40 7.80 -25.77
CA VAL A 59 -12.44 8.86 -26.12
C VAL A 59 -11.22 8.74 -25.23
N LEU A 60 -10.05 8.54 -25.85
CA LEU A 60 -8.78 8.65 -25.15
C LEU A 60 -8.36 10.12 -25.12
N GLN A 61 -8.48 10.73 -23.94
CA GLN A 61 -7.97 12.06 -23.68
C GLN A 61 -6.53 11.97 -23.18
N VAL A 62 -5.60 12.57 -23.92
CA VAL A 62 -4.20 12.73 -23.51
C VAL A 62 -3.99 14.20 -23.19
N GLU A 63 -3.59 14.49 -21.96
CA GLU A 63 -3.35 15.85 -21.50
C GLU A 63 -2.10 15.95 -20.64
N GLY A 64 -1.58 17.17 -20.53
CA GLY A 64 -0.49 17.50 -19.64
C GLY A 64 -0.15 18.97 -19.73
N ARG A 65 0.97 19.32 -19.10
CA ARG A 65 1.46 20.69 -19.05
C ARG A 65 2.93 20.69 -19.42
N ALA A 66 3.27 21.39 -20.49
CA ALA A 66 4.66 21.59 -20.90
C ALA A 66 5.29 22.66 -20.00
N ASP A 67 6.52 22.44 -19.54
CA ASP A 67 7.26 23.45 -18.76
C ASP A 67 7.51 24.74 -19.58
N GLY A 68 7.66 24.61 -20.89
CA GLY A 68 7.91 25.70 -21.82
C GLY A 68 7.54 25.41 -23.26
N ILE A 69 7.11 26.45 -23.96
CA ILE A 69 7.07 26.48 -25.44
C ILE A 69 7.80 27.75 -25.89
N ILE A 70 8.84 27.58 -26.70
CA ILE A 70 9.56 28.68 -27.35
C ILE A 70 9.00 28.80 -28.75
N ALA A 71 8.33 29.92 -29.04
CA ALA A 71 7.79 30.21 -30.36
C ALA A 71 7.70 31.73 -30.58
N ASP A 72 7.88 32.17 -31.83
CA ASP A 72 7.59 33.54 -32.22
C ASP A 72 6.07 33.73 -32.32
N ILE A 73 5.49 34.62 -31.52
CA ILE A 73 4.05 34.95 -31.58
C ILE A 73 3.84 36.15 -32.51
N ASN A 74 3.05 35.95 -33.56
CA ASN A 74 2.39 37.03 -34.28
C ASN A 74 0.99 37.30 -33.76
N TYR A 75 0.55 38.54 -33.96
CA TYR A 75 -0.82 38.95 -33.74
C TYR A 75 -1.53 38.95 -35.08
N ASP A 76 -2.62 38.20 -35.22
CA ASP A 76 -3.52 38.36 -36.36
C ASP A 76 -4.23 39.72 -36.32
N GLU A 77 -4.95 40.07 -37.39
CA GLU A 77 -5.69 41.35 -37.50
C GLU A 77 -6.77 41.53 -36.40
N ASP A 78 -7.18 40.44 -35.74
CA ASP A 78 -8.15 40.40 -34.64
C ASP A 78 -7.49 40.36 -33.24
N GLY A 79 -6.15 40.39 -33.18
CA GLY A 79 -5.36 40.37 -31.95
C GLY A 79 -5.13 38.98 -31.33
N ASN A 80 -5.45 37.90 -32.04
CA ASN A 80 -5.14 36.53 -31.63
C ASN A 80 -3.66 36.22 -31.83
N LYS A 81 -3.12 35.43 -30.91
CA LYS A 81 -1.72 34.99 -30.90
C LYS A 81 -1.55 33.74 -31.78
N GLU A 82 -0.91 33.88 -32.94
CA GLU A 82 -0.55 32.76 -33.81
C GLU A 82 0.98 32.65 -33.96
N PRO A 83 1.58 31.46 -33.74
CA PRO A 83 3.02 31.32 -33.91
C PRO A 83 3.44 31.45 -35.39
N GLU A 84 4.44 32.27 -35.70
CA GLU A 84 4.82 32.64 -37.08
C GLU A 84 5.56 31.51 -37.83
N SER A 85 6.35 30.69 -37.13
CA SER A 85 6.82 29.35 -37.53
C SER A 85 7.73 28.75 -36.43
N ASP A 86 8.14 27.50 -36.59
CA ASP A 86 9.07 26.71 -35.76
C ASP A 86 8.93 26.89 -34.23
N ALA A 87 8.18 26.01 -33.59
CA ALA A 87 8.11 25.95 -32.13
C ALA A 87 9.12 24.94 -31.56
N ILE A 88 9.55 25.19 -30.33
CA ILE A 88 10.34 24.25 -29.52
C ILE A 88 9.59 23.99 -28.22
N ILE A 89 9.31 22.71 -27.93
CA ILE A 89 8.84 22.29 -26.61
C ILE A 89 10.06 22.15 -25.70
N ASP A 90 10.04 22.81 -24.54
CA ASP A 90 11.07 22.66 -23.50
C ASP A 90 10.45 21.97 -22.28
N GLU A 91 11.04 20.83 -21.89
CA GLU A 91 10.70 20.10 -20.68
C GLU A 91 11.90 20.12 -19.71
N ILE A 92 11.66 20.58 -18.49
CA ILE A 92 12.69 20.79 -17.47
C ILE A 92 12.64 19.61 -16.48
N LYS A 93 13.80 19.04 -16.14
CA LYS A 93 13.90 17.97 -15.13
C LYS A 93 14.99 18.29 -14.12
N THR A 94 14.59 18.40 -12.86
CA THR A 94 15.52 18.55 -11.73
C THR A 94 16.01 17.16 -11.31
N MET A 95 17.34 16.96 -11.30
CA MET A 95 18.00 15.71 -10.99
C MET A 95 18.90 15.88 -9.77
N GLN A 96 18.99 14.85 -8.92
CA GLN A 96 19.96 14.84 -7.80
C GLN A 96 21.37 14.44 -8.26
N THR A 97 21.46 13.68 -9.35
CA THR A 97 22.73 13.32 -9.99
C THR A 97 23.28 14.48 -10.80
N ASP A 98 24.61 14.49 -10.99
CA ASP A 98 25.29 15.47 -11.85
C ASP A 98 24.85 15.31 -13.31
N VAL A 99 24.09 16.29 -13.81
CA VAL A 99 23.53 16.28 -15.16
C VAL A 99 24.58 16.52 -16.24
N SER A 100 25.78 17.02 -15.89
CA SER A 100 26.88 17.20 -16.85
C SER A 100 27.40 15.87 -17.42
N LEU A 101 27.14 14.76 -16.70
CA LEU A 101 27.53 13.42 -17.12
C LEU A 101 26.52 12.77 -18.08
N LEU A 102 25.33 13.37 -18.25
CA LEU A 102 24.33 12.88 -19.21
C LEU A 102 24.82 13.12 -20.63
N LYS A 103 24.85 12.05 -21.44
CA LYS A 103 25.20 12.12 -22.87
C LYS A 103 23.98 12.19 -23.78
N GLU A 104 22.84 11.74 -23.28
CA GLU A 104 21.56 11.70 -23.97
C GLU A 104 20.42 11.89 -22.96
N PRO A 105 19.25 12.38 -23.39
CA PRO A 105 18.11 12.53 -22.50
C PRO A 105 17.56 11.15 -22.09
N VAL A 106 17.17 11.04 -20.82
CA VAL A 106 16.45 9.86 -20.33
C VAL A 106 15.16 9.67 -21.15
N TYR A 107 14.97 8.48 -21.71
CA TYR A 107 13.92 8.22 -22.70
C TYR A 107 12.52 8.56 -22.19
N VAL A 108 12.17 8.20 -20.95
CA VAL A 108 10.84 8.48 -20.38
C VAL A 108 10.54 9.98 -20.30
N HIS A 109 11.54 10.82 -20.02
CA HIS A 109 11.35 12.27 -19.99
C HIS A 109 11.19 12.84 -21.41
N LYS A 110 11.99 12.33 -22.36
CA LYS A 110 11.87 12.71 -23.77
C LYS A 110 10.53 12.29 -24.37
N ALA A 111 10.02 11.11 -24.02
CA ALA A 111 8.71 10.64 -24.44
C ALA A 111 7.58 11.60 -24.00
N GLN A 112 7.67 12.16 -22.80
CA GLN A 112 6.73 13.18 -22.33
C GLN A 112 6.77 14.44 -23.22
N ALA A 113 7.97 14.96 -23.52
CA ALA A 113 8.12 16.12 -24.39
C ALA A 113 7.67 15.85 -25.84
N LEU A 114 7.87 14.63 -26.36
CA LEU A 114 7.38 14.20 -27.67
C LEU A 114 5.85 14.19 -27.76
N VAL A 115 5.15 13.77 -26.69
CA VAL A 115 3.67 13.86 -26.62
C VAL A 115 3.23 15.31 -26.74
N TYR A 116 3.85 16.22 -25.99
CA TYR A 116 3.57 17.66 -26.07
C TYR A 116 3.87 18.23 -27.46
N GLY A 117 4.99 17.82 -28.07
CA GLY A 117 5.35 18.19 -29.42
C GLY A 117 4.31 17.77 -30.44
N TYR A 118 3.83 16.52 -30.37
CA TYR A 118 2.77 16.05 -31.26
C TYR A 118 1.48 16.86 -31.09
N ILE A 119 1.01 17.05 -29.85
CA ILE A 119 -0.22 17.80 -29.56
C ILE A 119 -0.12 19.22 -30.14
N TYR A 120 0.98 19.92 -29.85
CA TYR A 120 1.16 21.29 -30.30
C TYR A 120 1.32 21.39 -31.82
N ALA A 121 2.16 20.56 -32.43
CA ALA A 121 2.38 20.56 -33.87
C ALA A 121 1.11 20.19 -34.66
N SER A 122 0.30 19.26 -34.15
CA SER A 122 -0.99 18.88 -34.74
C SER A 122 -1.99 20.05 -34.70
N GLN A 123 -2.16 20.67 -33.52
CA GLN A 123 -3.10 21.78 -33.32
C GLN A 123 -2.73 23.03 -34.12
N LYS A 124 -1.42 23.30 -34.25
CA LYS A 124 -0.89 24.47 -34.96
C LYS A 124 -0.48 24.18 -36.40
N LYS A 125 -0.68 22.94 -36.88
CA LYS A 125 -0.37 22.49 -38.25
C LYS A 125 1.08 22.78 -38.67
N LEU A 126 2.02 22.55 -37.75
CA LEU A 126 3.45 22.76 -38.01
C LEU A 126 4.03 21.58 -38.79
N SER A 127 4.91 21.85 -39.76
CA SER A 127 5.62 20.80 -40.52
C SER A 127 6.80 20.20 -39.74
N LYS A 128 7.32 20.93 -38.74
CA LYS A 128 8.40 20.49 -37.87
C LYS A 128 8.29 21.11 -36.47
N ILE A 129 8.90 20.48 -35.49
CA ILE A 129 8.93 20.91 -34.09
C ILE A 129 10.26 20.53 -33.43
N GLY A 130 10.81 21.43 -32.62
CA GLY A 130 11.96 21.16 -31.77
C GLY A 130 11.52 20.54 -30.44
N ILE A 131 12.28 19.56 -29.96
CA ILE A 131 12.11 18.98 -28.63
C ILE A 131 13.38 19.25 -27.83
N GLN A 132 13.26 20.07 -26.79
CA GLN A 132 14.32 20.41 -25.87
C GLN A 132 14.09 19.74 -24.50
N MET A 133 15.12 19.05 -24.02
CA MET A 133 15.19 18.57 -22.63
C MET A 133 16.20 19.43 -21.87
N THR A 134 15.76 20.05 -20.78
CA THR A 134 16.61 20.85 -19.90
C THR A 134 16.78 20.15 -18.54
N TYR A 135 17.95 19.57 -18.30
CA TYR A 135 18.28 18.91 -17.04
C TYR A 135 19.04 19.83 -16.10
N VAL A 136 18.73 19.76 -14.79
CA VAL A 136 19.32 20.65 -13.78
C VAL A 136 19.72 19.88 -12.54
N THR A 137 20.96 20.02 -12.09
CA THR A 137 21.38 19.63 -10.72
C THR A 137 21.36 20.88 -9.84
N PRO A 138 20.69 20.91 -8.67
CA PRO A 138 20.61 22.09 -7.81
C PRO A 138 21.93 22.54 -7.16
N GLU A 139 22.75 21.59 -6.70
CA GLU A 139 23.94 21.85 -5.89
C GLU A 139 25.11 20.92 -6.28
N PRO A 140 26.15 21.42 -6.98
CA PRO A 140 26.23 22.74 -7.61
C PRO A 140 25.21 22.90 -8.74
N GLU A 141 24.75 24.14 -8.96
CA GLU A 141 23.80 24.44 -10.04
C GLU A 141 24.46 24.17 -11.40
N THR A 142 24.09 23.07 -12.05
CA THR A 142 24.57 22.69 -13.38
C THR A 142 23.39 22.44 -14.29
N ILE A 143 23.48 22.88 -15.55
CA ILE A 143 22.41 22.75 -16.54
C ILE A 143 22.99 22.01 -17.76
N ASN A 144 22.26 21.01 -18.24
CA ASN A 144 22.57 20.32 -19.49
C ASN A 144 21.33 20.30 -20.39
N LYS A 145 21.48 20.68 -21.65
CA LYS A 145 20.38 20.82 -22.61
C LYS A 145 20.57 19.92 -23.83
N PHE A 146 19.52 19.24 -24.23
CA PHE A 146 19.48 18.44 -25.46
C PHE A 146 18.35 18.96 -26.35
N LEU A 147 18.68 19.37 -27.57
CA LEU A 147 17.70 19.81 -28.57
C LEU A 147 17.77 18.87 -29.78
N GLU A 148 16.62 18.37 -30.21
CA GLU A 148 16.49 17.58 -31.44
C GLU A 148 15.25 18.04 -32.23
N GLU A 149 15.39 18.17 -33.54
CA GLU A 149 14.29 18.57 -34.44
C GLU A 149 13.57 17.32 -35.00
N TYR A 150 12.24 17.40 -35.06
CA TYR A 150 11.36 16.36 -35.59
C TYR A 150 10.48 16.93 -36.69
N THR A 151 10.33 16.20 -37.80
CA THR A 151 9.25 16.48 -38.75
C THR A 151 7.92 16.01 -38.16
N PHE A 152 6.81 16.58 -38.63
CA PHE A 152 5.48 16.18 -38.19
C PHE A 152 5.22 14.69 -38.44
N GLU A 153 5.65 14.14 -39.58
CA GLU A 153 5.45 12.72 -39.90
C GLU A 153 6.21 11.81 -38.93
N ARG A 154 7.43 12.19 -38.54
CA ARG A 154 8.25 11.41 -37.59
C ARG A 154 7.64 11.39 -36.19
N ILE A 155 7.15 12.53 -35.71
CA ILE A 155 6.53 12.62 -34.37
C ILE A 155 5.14 11.97 -34.36
N GLU A 156 4.38 12.08 -35.45
CA GLU A 156 3.09 11.41 -35.64
C GLU A 156 3.25 9.88 -35.68
N GLU A 157 4.23 9.35 -36.42
CA GLU A 157 4.49 7.90 -36.44
C GLU A 157 4.84 7.38 -35.04
N TRP A 158 5.68 8.11 -34.31
CA TRP A 158 6.04 7.77 -32.93
C TRP A 158 4.82 7.82 -32.00
N PHE A 159 4.01 8.88 -32.09
CA PHE A 159 2.82 9.05 -31.27
C PHE A 159 1.78 7.96 -31.57
N ASN A 160 1.54 7.65 -32.84
CA ASN A 160 0.62 6.59 -33.24
C ASN A 160 1.06 5.21 -32.73
N LYS A 161 2.37 4.92 -32.70
CA LYS A 161 2.90 3.70 -32.06
C LYS A 161 2.64 3.68 -30.56
N LEU A 162 2.83 4.81 -29.87
CA LEU A 162 2.52 4.94 -28.45
C LEU A 162 1.03 4.71 -28.17
N ILE A 163 0.15 5.37 -28.93
CA ILE A 163 -1.31 5.23 -28.79
C ILE A 163 -1.74 3.80 -29.10
N THR A 164 -1.22 3.18 -30.16
CA THR A 164 -1.53 1.77 -30.47
C THR A 164 -1.08 0.83 -29.34
N GLY A 165 0.10 1.06 -28.77
CA GLY A 165 0.59 0.30 -27.61
C GLY A 165 -0.25 0.50 -26.35
N PHE A 166 -0.87 1.68 -26.18
CA PHE A 166 -1.81 1.95 -25.10
C PHE A 166 -3.20 1.35 -25.38
N LYS A 167 -3.63 1.36 -26.64
CA LYS A 167 -4.94 0.87 -27.10
C LYS A 167 -5.23 -0.55 -26.62
N ARG A 168 -4.23 -1.44 -26.68
CA ARG A 168 -4.35 -2.84 -26.21
C ARG A 168 -4.81 -2.94 -24.74
N TRP A 169 -4.44 -1.98 -23.90
CA TRP A 169 -4.82 -1.93 -22.49
C TRP A 169 -6.18 -1.28 -22.29
N THR A 170 -6.47 -0.21 -23.03
CA THR A 170 -7.77 0.47 -22.94
C THR A 170 -8.90 -0.42 -23.47
N ASP A 171 -8.72 -1.05 -24.64
CA ASP A 171 -9.70 -1.98 -25.21
C ASP A 171 -10.02 -3.10 -24.23
N TYR A 172 -8.97 -3.76 -23.74
CA TYR A 172 -9.08 -4.79 -22.72
C TYR A 172 -9.85 -4.30 -21.48
N THR A 173 -9.55 -3.11 -20.99
CA THR A 173 -10.20 -2.54 -19.80
C THR A 173 -11.69 -2.31 -20.03
N PHE A 174 -12.07 -1.71 -21.15
CA PHE A 174 -13.47 -1.45 -21.48
C PHE A 174 -14.24 -2.75 -21.72
N ASP A 175 -13.66 -3.68 -22.47
CA ASP A 175 -14.28 -4.95 -22.81
C ASP A 175 -14.48 -5.84 -21.58
N GLU A 176 -13.46 -5.96 -20.72
CA GLU A 176 -13.56 -6.75 -19.49
C GLU A 176 -14.51 -6.11 -18.48
N ARG A 177 -14.52 -4.77 -18.36
CA ARG A 177 -15.50 -4.07 -17.51
C ARG A 177 -16.93 -4.26 -18.02
N HIS A 178 -17.14 -4.27 -19.33
CA HIS A 178 -18.45 -4.54 -19.92
C HIS A 178 -18.91 -5.97 -19.60
N LYS A 179 -18.09 -6.99 -19.91
CA LYS A 179 -18.38 -8.40 -19.58
C LYS A 179 -18.66 -8.58 -18.10
N ARG A 180 -17.84 -7.98 -17.23
CA ARG A 180 -18.03 -8.00 -15.77
C ARG A 180 -19.38 -7.43 -15.39
N THR A 181 -19.70 -6.24 -15.89
CA THR A 181 -20.95 -5.55 -15.56
C THR A 181 -22.18 -6.35 -15.99
N GLU A 182 -22.20 -6.88 -17.21
CA GLU A 182 -23.31 -7.74 -17.67
C GLU A 182 -23.43 -9.01 -16.83
N SER A 183 -22.31 -9.67 -16.54
CA SER A 183 -22.31 -10.89 -15.71
C SER A 183 -22.87 -10.66 -14.30
N ILE A 184 -22.59 -9.49 -13.69
CA ILE A 184 -23.06 -9.15 -12.35
C ILE A 184 -24.57 -8.87 -12.36
N ARG A 185 -25.09 -8.24 -13.43
CA ARG A 185 -26.53 -7.95 -13.57
C ARG A 185 -27.39 -9.21 -13.55
N GLU A 186 -26.90 -10.29 -14.16
CA GLU A 186 -27.60 -11.58 -14.21
C GLU A 186 -27.34 -12.45 -12.96
N LEU A 187 -26.30 -12.13 -12.18
CA LEU A 187 -25.86 -12.91 -11.03
C LEU A 187 -26.92 -12.92 -9.92
N LYS A 188 -27.28 -14.12 -9.48
CA LYS A 188 -28.19 -14.34 -8.34
C LYS A 188 -27.43 -14.83 -7.13
N PHE A 189 -28.03 -14.66 -5.97
CA PHE A 189 -27.50 -15.27 -4.75
C PHE A 189 -27.53 -16.81 -4.92
N PRO A 190 -26.41 -17.51 -4.73
CA PRO A 190 -26.25 -18.90 -5.19
C PRO A 190 -26.99 -19.95 -4.35
N TYR A 191 -27.63 -19.55 -3.25
CA TYR A 191 -28.32 -20.45 -2.32
C TYR A 191 -29.69 -19.89 -1.93
N GLU A 192 -30.50 -20.69 -1.22
CA GLU A 192 -31.61 -20.13 -0.46
C GLU A 192 -31.06 -19.32 0.74
N TYR A 193 -31.66 -18.16 0.98
CA TYR A 193 -31.26 -17.31 2.10
C TYR A 193 -31.60 -17.96 3.43
N ARG A 194 -30.62 -18.01 4.33
CA ARG A 194 -30.86 -18.32 5.74
C ARG A 194 -31.57 -17.16 6.44
N GLU A 195 -32.18 -17.44 7.58
CA GLU A 195 -32.83 -16.41 8.40
C GLU A 195 -31.85 -15.26 8.72
N GLY A 196 -32.29 -14.01 8.52
CA GLY A 196 -31.47 -12.81 8.71
C GLY A 196 -30.40 -12.54 7.63
N GLN A 197 -30.01 -13.55 6.85
CA GLN A 197 -28.94 -13.43 5.83
C GLN A 197 -29.29 -12.43 4.73
N LYS A 198 -30.55 -12.44 4.26
CA LYS A 198 -31.02 -11.47 3.25
C LYS A 198 -30.95 -10.03 3.78
N ASN A 199 -31.34 -9.80 5.03
CA ASN A 199 -31.26 -8.48 5.67
C ASN A 199 -29.81 -8.01 5.81
N LEU A 200 -28.88 -8.95 6.03
CA LEU A 200 -27.45 -8.67 6.05
C LEU A 200 -26.96 -8.19 4.69
N CYS A 201 -27.26 -8.92 3.61
CA CYS A 201 -26.90 -8.52 2.26
C CYS A 201 -27.43 -7.13 1.91
N VAL A 202 -28.70 -6.86 2.22
CA VAL A 202 -29.32 -5.54 2.01
C VAL A 202 -28.63 -4.45 2.81
N SER A 203 -28.24 -4.73 4.05
CA SER A 203 -27.54 -3.75 4.91
C SER A 203 -26.17 -3.41 4.35
N VAL A 204 -25.42 -4.40 3.85
CA VAL A 204 -24.12 -4.20 3.19
C VAL A 204 -24.28 -3.37 1.93
N TYR A 205 -25.21 -3.75 1.05
CA TYR A 205 -25.45 -3.02 -0.19
C TYR A 205 -25.81 -1.55 0.07
N ARG A 206 -26.71 -1.28 1.02
CA ARG A 206 -27.09 0.08 1.41
C ARG A 206 -25.93 0.88 2.01
N ALA A 207 -25.08 0.26 2.82
CA ALA A 207 -23.92 0.94 3.37
C ALA A 207 -22.96 1.41 2.26
N ILE A 208 -22.79 0.60 1.20
CA ILE A 208 -22.00 0.95 0.02
C ILE A 208 -22.68 2.05 -0.79
N GLU A 209 -23.99 1.97 -0.98
CA GLU A 209 -24.80 2.98 -1.67
C GLU A 209 -24.71 4.35 -0.96
N ASP A 210 -24.87 4.35 0.37
CA ASP A 210 -24.89 5.53 1.24
C ASP A 210 -23.49 6.09 1.57
N ASN A 211 -22.40 5.45 1.11
CA ASN A 211 -21.00 5.79 1.46
C ASN A 211 -20.72 5.80 2.97
N THR A 212 -21.28 4.82 3.69
CA THR A 212 -21.14 4.70 5.15
C THR A 212 -20.40 3.43 5.55
N ASN A 213 -19.81 3.44 6.76
CA ASN A 213 -19.24 2.25 7.34
C ASN A 213 -20.33 1.40 8.04
N LEU A 214 -20.15 0.09 8.00
CA LEU A 214 -21.07 -0.88 8.58
C LEU A 214 -20.33 -1.89 9.45
N TYR A 215 -20.83 -2.10 10.67
CA TYR A 215 -20.32 -3.14 11.57
C TYR A 215 -21.30 -4.30 11.62
N ILE A 216 -20.78 -5.50 11.41
CA ILE A 216 -21.55 -6.73 11.38
C ILE A 216 -20.98 -7.66 12.45
N GLN A 217 -21.78 -7.89 13.48
CA GLN A 217 -21.52 -8.98 14.42
C GLN A 217 -22.32 -10.19 13.96
N ALA A 218 -21.62 -11.22 13.50
CA ALA A 218 -22.26 -12.41 12.95
C ALA A 218 -21.47 -13.68 13.34
N PRO A 219 -22.11 -14.66 14.00
CA PRO A 219 -21.47 -15.92 14.37
C PRO A 219 -20.85 -16.66 13.17
N THR A 220 -19.90 -17.54 13.42
CA THR A 220 -19.44 -18.46 12.37
C THR A 220 -20.59 -19.36 11.91
N GLY A 221 -20.60 -19.70 10.62
CA GLY A 221 -21.63 -20.57 10.04
C GLY A 221 -22.89 -19.86 9.52
N VAL A 222 -23.09 -18.55 9.70
CA VAL A 222 -24.24 -17.82 9.10
C VAL A 222 -24.00 -17.35 7.65
N GLY A 223 -22.86 -17.70 7.06
CA GLY A 223 -22.51 -17.32 5.69
C GLY A 223 -22.03 -15.86 5.56
N LYS A 224 -21.34 -15.33 6.58
CA LYS A 224 -20.81 -13.95 6.61
C LYS A 224 -20.13 -13.53 5.31
N THR A 225 -19.12 -14.29 4.89
CA THR A 225 -18.28 -13.96 3.73
C THR A 225 -19.10 -13.83 2.46
N LEU A 226 -19.96 -14.80 2.15
CA LEU A 226 -20.85 -14.70 0.99
C LEU A 226 -21.84 -13.52 1.11
N SER A 227 -22.32 -13.25 2.32
CA SER A 227 -23.30 -12.18 2.58
C SER A 227 -22.69 -10.78 2.61
N THR A 228 -21.37 -10.65 2.57
CA THR A 228 -20.64 -9.38 2.40
C THR A 228 -20.06 -9.24 1.00
N VAL A 229 -19.51 -10.32 0.44
CA VAL A 229 -18.93 -10.33 -0.92
C VAL A 229 -20.01 -10.18 -1.99
N PHE A 230 -21.11 -10.96 -1.93
CA PHE A 230 -22.17 -10.88 -2.95
C PHE A 230 -22.76 -9.46 -3.13
N PRO A 231 -23.22 -8.77 -2.06
CA PRO A 231 -23.74 -7.40 -2.22
C PRO A 231 -22.67 -6.39 -2.67
N ALA A 232 -21.40 -6.58 -2.29
CA ALA A 232 -20.31 -5.73 -2.79
C ALA A 232 -20.07 -5.93 -4.30
N VAL A 233 -20.14 -7.19 -4.77
CA VAL A 233 -20.11 -7.52 -6.20
C VAL A 233 -21.30 -6.90 -6.92
N GLN A 234 -22.50 -6.96 -6.35
CA GLN A 234 -23.68 -6.30 -6.92
C GLN A 234 -23.49 -4.77 -7.03
N ALA A 235 -22.93 -4.12 -6.01
CA ALA A 235 -22.63 -2.69 -6.05
C ALA A 235 -21.58 -2.33 -7.11
N LEU A 236 -20.58 -3.19 -7.34
CA LEU A 236 -19.61 -3.07 -8.43
C LEU A 236 -20.31 -3.10 -9.82
N GLY A 237 -21.31 -3.97 -10.01
CA GLY A 237 -22.10 -4.03 -11.24
C GLY A 237 -23.01 -2.83 -11.47
N GLN A 238 -23.37 -2.10 -10.41
CA GLN A 238 -24.08 -0.82 -10.48
C GLN A 238 -23.15 0.38 -10.62
N GLN A 239 -21.84 0.14 -10.85
CA GLN A 239 -20.81 1.17 -10.98
C GLN A 239 -20.71 2.09 -9.75
N MET A 240 -21.15 1.61 -8.58
CA MET A 240 -20.99 2.35 -7.32
C MET A 240 -19.55 2.27 -6.81
N SER A 241 -18.83 1.22 -7.19
CA SER A 241 -17.43 0.99 -6.83
C SER A 241 -16.62 0.58 -8.06
N ASP A 242 -15.29 0.70 -7.99
CA ASP A 242 -14.37 0.19 -9.02
C ASP A 242 -13.64 -1.08 -8.57
N LYS A 243 -13.38 -1.23 -7.27
CA LYS A 243 -12.66 -2.39 -6.70
C LYS A 243 -13.16 -2.79 -5.33
N ILE A 244 -13.05 -4.08 -5.04
CA ILE A 244 -13.36 -4.67 -3.74
C ILE A 244 -12.06 -5.16 -3.11
N PHE A 245 -11.72 -4.63 -1.94
CA PHE A 245 -10.60 -5.09 -1.12
C PHE A 245 -11.13 -5.99 -0.02
N TYR A 246 -10.83 -7.29 -0.09
CA TYR A 246 -11.13 -8.24 0.97
C TYR A 246 -9.91 -8.38 1.88
N LEU A 247 -10.04 -7.86 3.10
CA LEU A 247 -8.93 -7.75 4.04
C LEU A 247 -9.05 -8.79 5.15
N THR A 248 -7.99 -9.56 5.39
CA THR A 248 -7.99 -10.60 6.42
C THR A 248 -6.59 -10.88 6.96
N SER A 249 -6.48 -11.13 8.27
CA SER A 249 -5.20 -11.38 8.96
C SER A 249 -4.72 -12.83 8.94
N LYS A 250 -5.56 -13.78 8.51
CA LYS A 250 -5.26 -15.22 8.60
C LYS A 250 -5.33 -15.90 7.23
N THR A 251 -4.45 -16.88 7.02
CA THR A 251 -4.42 -17.64 5.75
C THR A 251 -5.69 -18.47 5.54
N ILE A 252 -6.33 -18.97 6.60
CA ILE A 252 -7.56 -19.79 6.49
C ILE A 252 -8.73 -18.96 5.95
N THR A 253 -8.96 -17.77 6.50
CA THR A 253 -10.05 -16.86 6.08
C THR A 253 -9.84 -16.33 4.66
N ARG A 254 -8.58 -16.21 4.22
CA ARG A 254 -8.24 -15.92 2.83
C ARG A 254 -8.82 -16.95 1.86
N THR A 255 -8.68 -18.25 2.16
CA THR A 255 -9.27 -19.33 1.36
C THR A 255 -10.79 -19.25 1.33
N VAL A 256 -11.44 -18.87 2.44
CA VAL A 256 -12.90 -18.69 2.46
C VAL A 256 -13.34 -17.59 1.49
N ALA A 257 -12.57 -16.51 1.34
CA ALA A 257 -12.85 -15.46 0.36
C ALA A 257 -12.64 -15.96 -1.07
N GLU A 258 -11.54 -16.67 -1.33
CA GLU A 258 -11.23 -17.29 -2.63
C GLU A 258 -12.36 -18.25 -3.06
N ASP A 259 -12.78 -19.15 -2.16
CA ASP A 259 -13.88 -20.08 -2.36
C ASP A 259 -15.21 -19.36 -2.61
N THR A 260 -15.45 -18.25 -1.90
CA THR A 260 -16.66 -17.44 -2.10
C THR A 260 -16.71 -16.85 -3.51
N TYR A 261 -15.60 -16.30 -4.01
CA TYR A 261 -15.53 -15.81 -5.39
C TYR A 261 -15.62 -16.96 -6.40
N ALA A 262 -15.04 -18.14 -6.11
CA ALA A 262 -15.19 -19.33 -6.95
C ALA A 262 -16.66 -19.75 -7.09
N ILE A 263 -17.40 -19.82 -5.98
CA ILE A 263 -18.84 -20.11 -6.01
C ILE A 263 -19.60 -19.11 -6.89
N LEU A 264 -19.28 -17.81 -6.80
CA LEU A 264 -19.95 -16.81 -7.64
C LEU A 264 -19.59 -16.96 -9.12
N ARG A 265 -18.36 -17.34 -9.45
CA ARG A 265 -17.93 -17.63 -10.84
C ARG A 265 -18.64 -18.85 -11.41
N ASP A 266 -18.77 -19.90 -10.63
CA ASP A 266 -19.55 -21.09 -11.03
C ASP A 266 -21.02 -20.75 -11.30
N ASN A 267 -21.52 -19.63 -10.76
CA ASN A 267 -22.85 -19.08 -10.99
C ASN A 267 -22.88 -17.93 -12.01
N GLY A 268 -21.83 -17.77 -12.82
CA GLY A 268 -21.80 -16.85 -13.96
C GLY A 268 -21.09 -15.53 -13.74
N LEU A 269 -20.47 -15.28 -12.57
CA LEU A 269 -19.70 -14.06 -12.34
C LEU A 269 -18.44 -14.01 -13.24
N HIS A 270 -18.32 -12.97 -14.06
CA HIS A 270 -17.09 -12.63 -14.80
C HIS A 270 -16.33 -11.54 -14.04
N MET A 271 -15.47 -11.93 -13.10
CA MET A 271 -14.72 -10.97 -12.28
C MET A 271 -13.33 -11.51 -11.96
N ARG A 272 -12.30 -10.67 -12.19
CA ARG A 272 -10.91 -11.04 -11.94
C ARG A 272 -10.54 -10.75 -10.50
N THR A 273 -9.94 -11.74 -9.82
CA THR A 273 -9.43 -11.56 -8.46
C THR A 273 -7.95 -11.86 -8.37
N VAL A 274 -7.26 -11.12 -7.51
CA VAL A 274 -5.88 -11.41 -7.11
C VAL A 274 -5.79 -11.65 -5.61
N THR A 275 -5.03 -12.66 -5.21
CA THR A 275 -4.63 -12.88 -3.82
C THR A 275 -3.19 -12.46 -3.63
N LEU A 276 -2.95 -11.38 -2.87
CA LEU A 276 -1.62 -10.92 -2.56
C LEU A 276 -0.94 -11.85 -1.56
N THR A 277 0.32 -12.18 -1.85
CA THR A 277 1.17 -12.99 -0.98
C THR A 277 2.32 -12.14 -0.46
N ALA A 278 2.57 -12.23 0.85
CA ALA A 278 3.66 -11.51 1.50
C ALA A 278 5.00 -11.75 0.78
N LYS A 279 5.83 -10.70 0.73
CA LYS A 279 7.11 -10.68 0.01
C LYS A 279 8.01 -11.86 0.38
N ASP A 280 8.08 -12.20 1.67
CA ASP A 280 8.89 -13.32 2.18
C ASP A 280 8.41 -14.70 1.70
N LYS A 281 7.12 -14.83 1.36
CA LYS A 281 6.53 -16.11 0.94
C LYS A 281 6.54 -16.28 -0.57
N ILE A 282 6.60 -15.21 -1.34
CA ILE A 282 6.59 -15.26 -2.80
C ILE A 282 7.97 -15.04 -3.43
N CYS A 283 8.96 -14.56 -2.68
CA CYS A 283 10.32 -14.40 -3.18
C CYS A 283 10.91 -15.76 -3.57
N PRO A 284 11.47 -15.91 -4.79
CA PRO A 284 12.11 -17.14 -5.23
C PRO A 284 13.54 -17.32 -4.68
N LEU A 285 14.14 -16.28 -4.10
CA LEU A 285 15.48 -16.31 -3.50
C LEU A 285 15.41 -16.67 -2.02
N ASP A 286 16.37 -17.46 -1.54
CA ASP A 286 16.51 -17.86 -0.14
C ASP A 286 16.79 -16.65 0.78
N GLU A 287 17.66 -15.74 0.33
CA GLU A 287 17.93 -14.47 1.00
C GLU A 287 17.39 -13.29 0.18
N ARG A 288 16.60 -12.43 0.85
CA ARG A 288 16.00 -11.26 0.22
C ARG A 288 17.02 -10.15 0.02
N ASN A 289 17.48 -10.01 -1.21
CA ASN A 289 18.33 -8.88 -1.59
C ASN A 289 17.82 -8.19 -2.88
N CYS A 290 16.83 -7.30 -2.73
CA CYS A 290 16.08 -6.73 -3.86
C CYS A 290 16.82 -5.58 -4.60
N ASN A 291 17.99 -5.87 -5.16
CA ASN A 291 18.76 -4.94 -5.98
C ASN A 291 19.26 -5.63 -7.26
N PRO A 292 19.61 -4.88 -8.33
CA PRO A 292 19.96 -5.48 -9.63
C PRO A 292 21.29 -6.24 -9.66
N VAL A 293 22.15 -6.08 -8.64
CA VAL A 293 23.42 -6.82 -8.52
C VAL A 293 23.17 -8.21 -7.94
N ALA A 294 22.30 -8.32 -6.93
CA ALA A 294 22.06 -9.55 -6.20
C ALA A 294 20.82 -10.34 -6.67
N CYS A 295 19.83 -9.68 -7.27
CA CYS A 295 18.57 -10.31 -7.65
C CYS A 295 18.34 -10.27 -9.18
N PRO A 296 18.31 -11.44 -9.86
CA PRO A 296 18.08 -11.49 -11.31
C PRO A 296 16.68 -11.02 -11.73
N TYR A 297 15.71 -11.13 -10.83
CA TYR A 297 14.32 -10.69 -11.04
C TYR A 297 14.13 -9.18 -10.84
N ALA A 298 15.08 -8.52 -10.15
CA ALA A 298 15.10 -7.08 -9.94
C ALA A 298 15.72 -6.35 -11.14
N LYS A 299 16.73 -6.96 -11.77
CA LYS A 299 17.45 -6.41 -12.93
C LYS A 299 16.57 -6.36 -14.18
N GLY A 300 16.35 -5.19 -14.74
CA GLY A 300 15.50 -4.91 -15.90
C GLY A 300 14.03 -5.24 -15.65
N HIS A 301 13.58 -5.20 -14.40
CA HIS A 301 12.21 -5.54 -14.04
C HIS A 301 11.21 -4.66 -14.81
N PHE A 302 11.41 -3.34 -14.81
CA PHE A 302 10.48 -2.39 -15.42
C PHE A 302 10.45 -2.51 -16.95
N ASP A 303 11.52 -3.02 -17.56
CA ASP A 303 11.60 -3.26 -19.01
C ASP A 303 10.63 -4.37 -19.45
N ARG A 304 10.37 -5.35 -18.57
CA ARG A 304 9.61 -6.58 -18.91
C ARG A 304 8.24 -6.67 -18.24
N ILE A 305 7.99 -5.84 -17.23
CA ILE A 305 6.81 -5.98 -16.37
C ILE A 305 5.49 -5.78 -17.12
N ASN A 306 5.44 -4.87 -18.10
CA ASN A 306 4.19 -4.59 -18.83
C ASN A 306 3.70 -5.84 -19.59
N ASP A 307 4.60 -6.56 -20.24
CA ASP A 307 4.23 -7.76 -20.99
C ASP A 307 3.92 -8.94 -20.06
N ALA A 308 4.63 -9.05 -18.93
CA ALA A 308 4.32 -10.04 -17.89
C ALA A 308 2.92 -9.84 -17.30
N VAL A 309 2.56 -8.58 -17.00
CA VAL A 309 1.23 -8.21 -16.48
C VAL A 309 0.16 -8.46 -17.55
N TYR A 310 0.41 -8.09 -18.81
CA TYR A 310 -0.56 -8.31 -19.89
C TYR A 310 -0.82 -9.81 -20.12
N ASP A 311 0.23 -10.64 -20.11
CA ASP A 311 0.14 -12.09 -20.28
C ASP A 311 -0.73 -12.74 -19.18
N ILE A 312 -0.51 -12.40 -17.91
CA ILE A 312 -1.28 -13.01 -16.81
C ILE A 312 -2.73 -12.54 -16.76
N ILE A 313 -3.02 -11.24 -16.99
CA ILE A 313 -4.39 -10.72 -16.88
C ILE A 313 -5.27 -11.18 -18.03
N THR A 314 -4.69 -11.39 -19.23
CA THR A 314 -5.43 -11.90 -20.39
C THR A 314 -5.64 -13.42 -20.32
N SER A 315 -4.79 -14.13 -19.58
CA SER A 315 -4.84 -15.59 -19.48
C SER A 315 -5.57 -16.11 -18.24
N GLN A 316 -5.63 -15.34 -17.15
CA GLN A 316 -6.11 -15.81 -15.85
C GLN A 316 -7.23 -14.91 -15.27
N MET A 317 -8.30 -15.56 -14.78
CA MET A 317 -9.38 -14.91 -14.02
C MET A 317 -9.16 -14.97 -12.51
N VAL A 318 -8.43 -15.98 -12.04
CA VAL A 318 -8.08 -16.17 -10.63
C VAL A 318 -6.57 -16.13 -10.53
N ILE A 319 -6.04 -15.10 -9.89
CA ILE A 319 -4.59 -14.87 -9.81
C ILE A 319 -4.15 -15.12 -8.37
N GLY A 320 -3.57 -16.30 -8.15
CA GLY A 320 -2.96 -16.68 -6.88
C GLY A 320 -1.44 -16.67 -6.94
N ARG A 321 -0.81 -17.14 -5.85
CA ARG A 321 0.64 -17.29 -5.73
C ARG A 321 1.23 -18.09 -6.90
N ASP A 322 0.61 -19.22 -7.26
CA ASP A 322 1.17 -20.15 -8.23
C ASP A 322 1.17 -19.54 -9.64
N ASN A 323 0.06 -18.90 -10.04
CA ASN A 323 0.01 -18.16 -11.31
C ASN A 323 1.03 -17.03 -11.34
N VAL A 324 1.12 -16.23 -10.27
CA VAL A 324 2.10 -15.13 -10.22
C VAL A 324 3.52 -15.68 -10.37
N MET A 325 3.86 -16.76 -9.67
CA MET A 325 5.19 -17.38 -9.76
C MET A 325 5.48 -17.91 -11.16
N GLU A 326 4.52 -18.59 -11.80
CA GLU A 326 4.68 -19.12 -13.15
C GLU A 326 4.99 -18.00 -14.16
N TYR A 327 4.17 -16.95 -14.20
CA TYR A 327 4.32 -15.87 -15.17
C TYR A 327 5.52 -14.98 -14.82
N ALA A 328 5.79 -14.74 -13.54
CA ALA A 328 6.98 -13.99 -13.13
C ALA A 328 8.27 -14.70 -13.54
N ASN A 329 8.34 -16.03 -13.42
CA ASN A 329 9.47 -16.82 -13.88
C ASN A 329 9.58 -16.80 -15.41
N ARG A 330 8.46 -16.92 -16.13
CA ARG A 330 8.41 -16.87 -17.60
C ARG A 330 9.01 -15.57 -18.15
N HIS A 331 8.71 -14.44 -17.52
CA HIS A 331 9.16 -13.11 -17.95
C HIS A 331 10.41 -12.60 -17.19
N ASN A 332 10.94 -13.40 -16.27
CA ASN A 332 12.05 -13.06 -15.39
C ASN A 332 11.85 -11.70 -14.67
N VAL A 333 10.73 -11.55 -13.96
CA VAL A 333 10.36 -10.35 -13.19
C VAL A 333 10.12 -10.70 -11.72
N CYS A 334 10.26 -9.73 -10.81
CA CYS A 334 9.97 -9.94 -9.39
C CYS A 334 8.49 -10.33 -9.18
N PRO A 335 8.18 -11.53 -8.64
CA PRO A 335 6.79 -11.97 -8.49
C PRO A 335 6.02 -11.13 -7.46
N PHE A 336 6.69 -10.61 -6.43
CA PHE A 336 6.06 -9.72 -5.46
C PHE A 336 5.59 -8.42 -6.12
N GLU A 337 6.49 -7.66 -6.77
CA GLU A 337 6.11 -6.40 -7.43
C GLU A 337 5.09 -6.63 -8.55
N MET A 338 5.25 -7.72 -9.32
CA MET A 338 4.28 -8.13 -10.33
C MET A 338 2.88 -8.36 -9.75
N SER A 339 2.75 -9.02 -8.60
CA SER A 339 1.44 -9.21 -7.97
C SER A 339 0.76 -7.89 -7.62
N LEU A 340 1.54 -6.87 -7.27
CA LEU A 340 1.03 -5.53 -6.99
C LEU A 340 0.64 -4.80 -8.28
N ASP A 341 1.37 -4.97 -9.38
CA ASP A 341 1.01 -4.39 -10.68
C ASP A 341 -0.24 -5.03 -11.27
N VAL A 342 -0.37 -6.35 -11.13
CA VAL A 342 -1.56 -7.11 -11.53
C VAL A 342 -2.80 -6.66 -10.76
N SER A 343 -2.68 -6.26 -9.50
CA SER A 343 -3.85 -5.85 -8.71
C SER A 343 -4.60 -4.66 -9.32
N TYR A 344 -3.92 -3.78 -10.07
CA TYR A 344 -4.57 -2.67 -10.77
C TYR A 344 -5.62 -3.12 -11.78
N TRP A 345 -5.38 -4.28 -12.40
CA TRP A 345 -6.21 -4.87 -13.45
C TRP A 345 -7.21 -5.90 -12.92
N CYS A 346 -7.28 -6.06 -11.60
CA CYS A 346 -8.21 -6.93 -10.92
C CYS A 346 -9.36 -6.12 -10.31
N ASP A 347 -10.52 -6.76 -10.22
CA ASP A 347 -11.73 -6.20 -9.62
C ASP A 347 -11.79 -6.47 -8.11
N GLY A 348 -11.30 -7.64 -7.70
CA GLY A 348 -11.25 -8.07 -6.30
C GLY A 348 -9.83 -8.34 -5.85
N ILE A 349 -9.44 -7.77 -4.72
CA ILE A 349 -8.09 -7.86 -4.17
C ILE A 349 -8.18 -8.46 -2.78
N ILE A 350 -7.63 -9.65 -2.60
CA ILE A 350 -7.62 -10.37 -1.32
C ILE A 350 -6.24 -10.21 -0.71
N CYS A 351 -6.15 -9.54 0.45
CA CYS A 351 -4.86 -9.22 1.07
C CYS A 351 -4.94 -9.05 2.59
N ASP A 352 -3.78 -8.92 3.24
CA ASP A 352 -3.69 -8.59 4.66
C ASP A 352 -4.05 -7.13 4.95
N TYR A 353 -4.48 -6.82 6.17
CA TYR A 353 -4.76 -5.46 6.64
C TYR A 353 -3.62 -4.49 6.32
N ASN A 354 -2.36 -4.94 6.42
CA ASN A 354 -1.18 -4.10 6.21
C ASN A 354 -1.16 -3.42 4.84
N TYR A 355 -1.71 -4.06 3.80
CA TYR A 355 -1.71 -3.49 2.45
C TYR A 355 -2.63 -2.26 2.29
N VAL A 356 -3.51 -2.01 3.25
CA VAL A 356 -4.38 -0.83 3.30
C VAL A 356 -4.00 0.09 4.45
N PHE A 357 -3.81 -0.46 5.64
CA PHE A 357 -3.68 0.32 6.88
C PHE A 357 -2.24 0.61 7.28
N ASP A 358 -1.26 -0.22 6.92
CA ASP A 358 0.12 -0.01 7.36
C ASP A 358 0.77 1.17 6.61
N PRO A 359 1.32 2.17 7.31
CA PRO A 359 1.90 3.35 6.66
C PRO A 359 3.12 3.03 5.79
N ASP A 360 3.88 1.96 6.06
CA ASP A 360 5.04 1.56 5.27
C ASP A 360 4.70 0.50 4.20
N ALA A 361 3.82 -0.46 4.53
CA ALA A 361 3.46 -1.57 3.65
C ALA A 361 2.20 -1.31 2.80
N SER A 362 1.46 -0.23 3.06
CA SER A 362 0.29 0.16 2.26
C SER A 362 0.63 0.24 0.79
N LEU A 363 -0.33 -0.18 -0.03
CA LEU A 363 -0.22 -0.10 -1.47
C LEU A 363 -0.24 1.37 -1.91
N LYS A 364 0.95 2.00 -1.94
CA LYS A 364 1.14 3.43 -2.33
C LYS A 364 0.49 3.77 -3.67
N ARG A 365 0.37 2.76 -4.52
CA ARG A 365 -0.28 2.79 -5.83
C ARG A 365 -1.79 3.12 -5.75
N TYR A 366 -2.47 2.76 -4.66
CA TYR A 366 -3.88 3.12 -4.40
C TYR A 366 -4.02 4.25 -3.38
N PHE A 367 -3.17 4.26 -2.36
CA PHE A 367 -3.36 5.06 -1.14
C PHE A 367 -2.28 6.13 -0.92
N GLY A 368 -1.29 6.22 -1.81
CA GLY A 368 -0.21 7.20 -1.74
C GLY A 368 -0.71 8.61 -1.98
N ASN A 369 -0.06 9.60 -1.34
CA ASN A 369 -0.37 11.03 -1.48
C ASN A 369 -1.85 11.39 -1.24
N GLY A 370 -2.54 10.65 -0.36
CA GLY A 370 -3.95 10.90 -0.06
C GLY A 370 -4.92 10.57 -1.20
N ALA A 371 -4.49 9.80 -2.20
CA ALA A 371 -5.34 9.35 -3.30
C ALA A 371 -6.60 8.65 -2.75
N LYS A 372 -7.74 8.93 -3.38
CA LYS A 372 -9.03 8.32 -3.09
C LYS A 372 -9.51 7.57 -4.31
N GLY A 373 -10.30 6.53 -4.10
CA GLY A 373 -11.00 5.84 -5.16
C GLY A 373 -12.29 5.23 -4.67
N ASP A 374 -13.12 4.77 -5.61
CA ASP A 374 -14.39 4.11 -5.30
C ASP A 374 -14.16 2.66 -4.85
N TYR A 375 -13.43 2.50 -3.74
CA TYR A 375 -13.04 1.20 -3.18
C TYR A 375 -14.03 0.78 -2.09
N VAL A 376 -14.39 -0.51 -2.09
CA VAL A 376 -15.13 -1.12 -0.98
C VAL A 376 -14.18 -1.98 -0.16
N PHE A 377 -14.05 -1.67 1.13
CA PHE A 377 -13.24 -2.44 2.06
C PHE A 377 -14.12 -3.46 2.80
N LEU A 378 -13.85 -4.75 2.62
CA LEU A 378 -14.48 -5.84 3.35
C LEU A 378 -13.48 -6.37 4.39
N VAL A 379 -13.61 -5.94 5.64
CA VAL A 379 -12.68 -6.29 6.72
C VAL A 379 -13.22 -7.49 7.50
N ASP A 380 -12.71 -8.67 7.18
CA ASP A 380 -13.04 -9.91 7.90
C ASP A 380 -12.26 -10.00 9.21
N GLU A 381 -12.84 -10.64 10.21
CA GLU A 381 -12.31 -10.79 11.57
C GLU A 381 -11.79 -9.45 12.14
N ALA A 382 -12.53 -8.37 11.87
CA ALA A 382 -12.18 -6.98 12.17
C ALA A 382 -11.81 -6.71 13.64
N HIS A 383 -12.15 -7.62 14.56
CA HIS A 383 -11.73 -7.53 15.96
C HIS A 383 -10.21 -7.53 16.11
N ASN A 384 -9.46 -8.15 15.18
CA ASN A 384 -8.00 -8.16 15.21
C ASN A 384 -7.38 -6.85 14.70
N LEU A 385 -8.14 -6.04 13.96
CA LEU A 385 -7.59 -4.84 13.32
C LEU A 385 -7.14 -3.79 14.35
N VAL A 386 -7.80 -3.69 15.50
CA VAL A 386 -7.44 -2.70 16.54
C VAL A 386 -6.00 -2.93 17.03
N ASP A 387 -5.69 -4.14 17.49
CA ASP A 387 -4.36 -4.45 18.01
C ASP A 387 -3.30 -4.44 16.90
N ARG A 388 -3.66 -4.93 15.71
CA ARG A 388 -2.78 -4.88 14.54
C ARG A 388 -2.47 -3.44 14.12
N ALA A 389 -3.45 -2.54 14.16
CA ALA A 389 -3.23 -1.13 13.86
C ALA A 389 -2.36 -0.46 14.93
N ARG A 390 -2.56 -0.76 16.22
CA ARG A 390 -1.65 -0.30 17.27
C ARG A 390 -0.21 -0.71 16.99
N GLU A 391 0.03 -1.95 16.56
CA GLU A 391 1.35 -2.40 16.13
C GLU A 391 1.86 -1.62 14.91
N MET A 392 1.06 -1.48 13.84
CA MET A 392 1.43 -0.77 12.62
C MET A 392 1.78 0.71 12.84
N TYR A 393 1.12 1.34 13.82
CA TYR A 393 1.31 2.76 14.15
C TYR A 393 2.22 2.98 15.36
N SER A 394 2.83 1.93 15.92
CA SER A 394 3.81 2.06 16.99
C SER A 394 5.21 1.80 16.48
N ALA A 395 6.20 2.49 17.02
CA ALA A 395 7.61 2.31 16.66
C ALA A 395 8.49 2.16 17.89
N VAL A 396 9.58 1.40 17.74
CA VAL A 396 10.57 1.18 18.79
C VAL A 396 11.97 1.38 18.22
N LEU A 397 12.81 2.12 18.95
CA LEU A 397 14.23 2.26 18.65
C LEU A 397 15.07 1.71 19.79
N LYS A 398 16.04 0.88 19.43
CA LYS A 398 17.01 0.30 20.37
C LYS A 398 18.32 1.06 20.32
N LYS A 399 18.79 1.53 21.48
CA LYS A 399 20.02 2.32 21.60
C LYS A 399 21.25 1.59 21.06
N GLU A 400 21.34 0.29 21.33
CA GLU A 400 22.48 -0.54 20.93
C GLU A 400 22.65 -0.59 19.40
N ASP A 401 21.58 -0.43 18.62
CA ASP A 401 21.63 -0.43 17.15
C ASP A 401 22.33 0.82 16.60
N PHE A 402 22.22 1.96 17.28
CA PHE A 402 22.98 3.17 16.92
C PHE A 402 24.49 2.96 17.07
N LEU A 403 24.91 2.18 18.08
CA LEU A 403 26.31 1.83 18.26
C LEU A 403 26.80 0.84 17.20
N ALA A 404 25.97 -0.14 16.84
CA ALA A 404 26.26 -1.09 15.78
C ALA A 404 26.39 -0.37 14.42
N ALA A 405 25.40 0.42 14.03
CA ALA A 405 25.41 1.23 12.81
C ALA A 405 26.63 2.17 12.76
N LYS A 406 26.98 2.81 13.88
CA LYS A 406 28.15 3.68 13.96
C LYS A 406 29.44 2.92 13.66
N LYS A 407 29.61 1.70 14.18
CA LYS A 407 30.82 0.88 13.93
C LYS A 407 30.96 0.53 12.45
N LEU A 408 29.85 0.22 11.78
CA LEU A 408 29.84 -0.14 10.36
C LEU A 408 30.28 1.03 9.46
N VAL A 409 29.86 2.25 9.77
CA VAL A 409 30.09 3.42 8.90
C VAL A 409 31.29 4.28 9.32
N LYS A 410 31.90 4.04 10.49
CA LYS A 410 32.91 4.94 11.10
C LYS A 410 34.08 5.27 10.18
N GLU A 411 34.61 4.27 9.49
CA GLU A 411 35.78 4.41 8.62
C GLU A 411 35.40 4.91 7.22
N MET A 412 34.13 4.80 6.83
CA MET A 412 33.61 5.16 5.50
C MET A 412 33.03 6.58 5.47
N ASP A 413 32.26 6.99 6.48
CA ASP A 413 31.65 8.31 6.59
C ASP A 413 31.68 8.85 8.03
N LYS A 414 32.68 9.68 8.31
CA LYS A 414 32.88 10.32 9.62
C LYS A 414 31.72 11.25 10.01
N ARG A 415 31.00 11.83 9.03
CA ARG A 415 29.89 12.76 9.28
C ARG A 415 28.66 11.99 9.75
N LEU A 416 28.34 10.87 9.12
CA LEU A 416 27.29 9.95 9.55
C LEU A 416 27.62 9.33 10.90
N ALA A 417 28.85 8.84 11.09
CA ALA A 417 29.29 8.30 12.38
C ALA A 417 29.17 9.31 13.53
N GLY A 418 29.47 10.59 13.27
CA GLY A 418 29.28 11.68 14.22
C GLY A 418 27.81 12.03 14.49
N ALA A 419 26.90 11.79 13.54
CA ALA A 419 25.46 11.95 13.75
C ALA A 419 24.88 10.81 14.60
N LEU A 420 25.25 9.57 14.32
CA LEU A 420 24.90 8.40 15.12
C LEU A 420 25.39 8.53 16.56
N ASP A 421 26.61 9.06 16.76
CA ASP A 421 27.15 9.33 18.11
C ASP A 421 26.31 10.35 18.90
N ARG A 422 25.78 11.38 18.24
CA ARG A 422 24.89 12.38 18.88
C ARG A 422 23.58 11.73 19.34
N CYS A 423 22.91 10.98 18.47
CA CYS A 423 21.71 10.24 18.84
C CYS A 423 21.98 9.28 20.01
N ASN A 424 23.08 8.53 19.97
CA ASN A 424 23.44 7.61 21.05
C ASN A 424 23.72 8.34 22.39
N LYS A 425 24.27 9.56 22.37
CA LYS A 425 24.44 10.37 23.60
C LYS A 425 23.11 10.79 24.21
N GLN A 426 22.16 11.24 23.39
CA GLN A 426 20.80 11.57 23.86
C GLN A 426 20.09 10.34 24.44
N LEU A 427 20.18 9.19 23.74
CA LEU A 427 19.64 7.93 24.25
C LEU A 427 20.31 7.47 25.55
N LEU A 428 21.60 7.77 25.74
CA LEU A 428 22.29 7.49 27.00
C LEU A 428 21.79 8.37 28.15
N GLU A 429 21.42 9.62 27.87
CA GLU A 429 20.78 10.50 28.85
C GLU A 429 19.42 9.96 29.26
N TYR A 430 18.59 9.52 28.30
CA TYR A 430 17.33 8.84 28.59
C TYR A 430 17.53 7.55 29.39
N LYS A 431 18.54 6.74 29.02
CA LYS A 431 18.90 5.51 29.74
C LYS A 431 19.27 5.76 31.20
N ARG A 432 19.91 6.90 31.51
CA ARG A 432 20.29 7.27 32.89
C ARG A 432 19.11 7.76 33.72
N GLN A 433 18.06 8.28 33.08
CA GLN A 433 16.86 8.77 33.74
C GLN A 433 15.85 7.63 33.97
N CYS A 434 15.93 6.55 33.19
CA CYS A 434 15.05 5.39 33.25
C CYS A 434 15.67 4.25 34.08
N ASP A 435 15.05 3.89 35.20
CA ASP A 435 15.48 2.73 36.00
C ASP A 435 15.10 1.40 35.33
N THR A 436 13.80 1.18 35.09
CA THR A 436 13.28 -0.03 34.41
C THR A 436 12.27 0.34 33.34
N PHE A 437 11.32 1.22 33.67
CA PHE A 437 10.29 1.71 32.78
C PHE A 437 9.95 3.16 33.15
N MET A 438 9.79 4.04 32.16
CA MET A 438 9.44 5.44 32.38
C MET A 438 8.62 5.99 31.21
N VAL A 439 7.40 6.47 31.50
CA VAL A 439 6.61 7.28 30.56
C VAL A 439 7.20 8.69 30.49
N VAL A 440 7.35 9.24 29.29
CA VAL A 440 7.92 10.57 29.06
C VAL A 440 6.92 11.44 28.29
N SER A 441 6.98 12.76 28.52
CA SER A 441 6.09 13.72 27.85
C SER A 441 6.46 13.99 26.39
N GLY A 442 7.65 13.58 25.96
CA GLY A 442 8.13 13.73 24.59
C GLY A 442 9.62 13.43 24.47
N LEU A 443 10.13 13.53 23.24
CA LEU A 443 11.51 13.13 22.88
C LEU A 443 12.47 14.32 22.69
N GLY A 444 12.09 15.51 23.15
CA GLY A 444 12.93 16.72 23.06
C GLY A 444 13.51 16.95 21.66
N THR A 445 14.84 17.03 21.56
CA THR A 445 15.55 17.26 20.28
C THR A 445 16.04 15.97 19.60
N PHE A 446 15.64 14.80 20.10
CA PHE A 446 16.05 13.51 19.53
C PHE A 446 15.49 13.29 18.10
N PRO A 447 14.21 13.57 17.78
CA PRO A 447 13.68 13.43 16.42
C PRO A 447 14.46 14.23 15.37
N ALA A 448 14.79 15.50 15.65
CA ALA A 448 15.60 16.32 14.75
C ALA A 448 17.02 15.76 14.53
N SER A 449 17.61 15.12 15.56
CA SER A 449 18.90 14.44 15.42
C SER A 449 18.77 13.17 14.58
N LEU A 450 17.63 12.47 14.70
CA LEU A 450 17.30 11.28 13.95
C LEU A 450 17.02 11.58 12.47
N GLU A 451 16.30 12.65 12.15
CA GLU A 451 16.13 13.16 10.77
C GLU A 451 17.48 13.43 10.11
N ARG A 452 18.43 14.02 10.86
CA ARG A 452 19.78 14.24 10.37
C ARG A 452 20.53 12.93 10.10
N VAL A 453 20.35 11.90 10.93
CA VAL A 453 20.87 10.56 10.67
C VAL A 453 20.26 10.00 9.39
N MET A 454 18.93 10.06 9.25
CA MET A 454 18.19 9.59 8.09
C MET A 454 18.71 10.21 6.78
N GLY A 455 18.82 11.54 6.72
CA GLY A 455 19.32 12.24 5.53
C GLY A 455 20.79 11.95 5.21
N LEU A 456 21.62 11.67 6.22
CA LEU A 456 23.01 11.25 6.00
C LEU A 456 23.10 9.79 5.57
N MET A 457 22.24 8.91 6.08
CA MET A 457 22.17 7.51 5.65
C MET A 457 21.72 7.40 4.19
N GLN A 458 20.75 8.19 3.76
CA GLN A 458 20.35 8.25 2.34
C GLN A 458 21.53 8.63 1.44
N LYS A 459 22.23 9.72 1.76
CA LYS A 459 23.43 10.16 1.01
C LYS A 459 24.55 9.12 1.04
N PHE A 460 24.70 8.40 2.16
CA PHE A 460 25.68 7.33 2.29
C PHE A 460 25.34 6.16 1.36
N MET A 461 24.09 5.69 1.37
CA MET A 461 23.63 4.60 0.50
C MET A 461 23.74 4.95 -0.98
N GLU A 462 23.46 6.21 -1.34
CA GLU A 462 23.57 6.70 -2.72
C GLU A 462 25.02 6.71 -3.21
N ARG A 463 25.99 7.12 -2.37
CA ARG A 463 27.42 7.11 -2.71
C ARG A 463 28.01 5.72 -2.88
N HIS A 464 27.50 4.75 -2.12
CA HIS A 464 27.94 3.36 -2.15
C HIS A 464 26.99 2.48 -2.98
N LYS A 465 26.31 3.07 -3.97
CA LYS A 465 25.41 2.35 -4.86
C LYS A 465 26.19 1.31 -5.66
N GLY A 466 25.76 0.05 -5.57
CA GLY A 466 26.46 -1.08 -6.19
C GLY A 466 27.36 -1.85 -5.21
N GLU A 467 27.71 -1.28 -4.06
CA GLU A 467 28.45 -1.97 -3.02
C GLU A 467 27.50 -2.73 -2.08
N PRO A 468 27.93 -3.86 -1.50
CA PRO A 468 27.16 -4.57 -0.50
C PRO A 468 27.11 -3.75 0.79
N VAL A 469 26.01 -3.03 1.01
CA VAL A 469 25.64 -2.51 2.32
C VAL A 469 25.19 -3.70 3.17
N THR A 470 25.67 -3.79 4.41
CA THR A 470 25.29 -4.86 5.35
C THR A 470 23.79 -4.80 5.67
N ASN A 471 23.11 -5.95 5.73
CA ASN A 471 21.69 -6.05 6.08
C ASN A 471 21.37 -5.32 7.40
N GLU A 472 22.26 -5.40 8.39
CA GLU A 472 22.14 -4.70 9.68
C GLU A 472 21.93 -3.18 9.54
N LEU A 473 22.63 -2.54 8.60
CA LEU A 473 22.50 -1.09 8.37
C LEU A 473 21.20 -0.74 7.65
N LEU A 474 20.71 -1.64 6.77
CA LEU A 474 19.42 -1.49 6.09
C LEU A 474 18.25 -1.68 7.06
N GLU A 475 18.32 -2.68 7.94
CA GLU A 475 17.32 -2.87 8.99
C GLU A 475 17.25 -1.67 9.93
N PHE A 476 18.41 -1.16 10.36
CA PHE A 476 18.48 0.08 11.13
C PHE A 476 17.88 1.27 10.37
N PHE A 477 18.18 1.41 9.07
CA PHE A 477 17.59 2.44 8.22
C PHE A 477 16.06 2.38 8.20
N PHE A 478 15.49 1.18 8.03
CA PHE A 478 14.04 1.00 8.02
C PHE A 478 13.41 1.26 9.40
N ALA A 479 14.06 0.86 10.49
CA ALA A 479 13.60 1.16 11.85
C ALA A 479 13.58 2.68 12.11
N VAL A 480 14.63 3.39 11.71
CA VAL A 480 14.69 4.86 11.80
C VAL A 480 13.61 5.53 10.96
N ARG A 481 13.41 5.07 9.72
CA ARG A 481 12.37 5.60 8.82
C ARG A 481 10.97 5.39 9.40
N HIS A 482 10.68 4.17 9.85
CA HIS A 482 9.40 3.82 10.45
C HIS A 482 9.13 4.68 11.69
N PHE A 483 10.12 4.86 12.56
CA PHE A 483 9.99 5.72 13.74
C PHE A 483 9.69 7.18 13.40
N LEU A 484 10.39 7.75 12.42
CA LEU A 484 10.12 9.11 11.95
C LEU A 484 8.72 9.24 11.34
N ASN A 485 8.31 8.28 10.50
CA ASN A 485 6.97 8.24 9.92
C ASN A 485 5.89 8.20 11.01
N MET A 486 6.07 7.39 12.07
CA MET A 486 5.10 7.30 13.17
C MET A 486 5.10 8.58 14.00
N TYR A 487 6.27 9.18 14.20
CA TYR A 487 6.43 10.43 14.94
C TYR A 487 5.70 11.59 14.23
N ASP A 488 5.74 11.63 12.91
CA ASP A 488 5.01 12.63 12.11
C ASP A 488 3.49 12.49 12.22
N CYS A 489 2.99 11.28 12.45
CA CYS A 489 1.56 10.98 12.66
C CYS A 489 1.13 11.06 14.14
N ALA A 490 2.06 11.29 15.07
CA ALA A 490 1.77 11.21 16.50
C ALA A 490 1.00 12.43 17.01
N ASP A 491 -0.11 12.18 17.69
CA ASP A 491 -0.97 13.18 18.35
C ASP A 491 -1.16 12.85 19.84
N GLU A 492 -2.19 13.40 20.49
CA GLU A 492 -2.53 13.11 21.89
C GLU A 492 -2.87 11.63 22.18
N LYS A 493 -3.07 10.79 21.16
CA LYS A 493 -3.39 9.36 21.28
C LYS A 493 -2.15 8.47 21.37
N TYR A 494 -0.97 9.07 21.38
CA TYR A 494 0.30 8.36 21.49
C TYR A 494 0.94 8.57 22.86
N VAL A 495 1.65 7.54 23.31
CA VAL A 495 2.44 7.58 24.55
C VAL A 495 3.88 7.27 24.22
N TYR A 496 4.77 8.14 24.70
CA TYR A 496 6.20 7.90 24.67
C TYR A 496 6.64 7.24 25.97
N TYR A 497 7.40 6.16 25.89
CA TYR A 497 8.01 5.58 27.07
C TYR A 497 9.36 4.94 26.76
N ASN A 498 10.17 4.80 27.79
CA ASN A 498 11.46 4.18 27.74
C ASN A 498 11.48 2.95 28.65
N GLU A 499 12.15 1.89 28.24
CA GLU A 499 12.35 0.72 29.08
C GLU A 499 13.71 0.06 28.86
N HIS A 500 14.10 -0.77 29.84
CA HIS A 500 15.15 -1.76 29.63
C HIS A 500 14.51 -3.11 29.35
N ASP A 501 14.87 -3.73 28.23
CA ASP A 501 14.39 -5.08 27.91
C ASP A 501 15.02 -6.14 28.82
N ASN A 502 14.57 -7.40 28.69
CA ASN A 502 15.08 -8.51 29.49
C ASN A 502 16.58 -8.78 29.30
N ASP A 503 17.17 -8.30 28.19
CA ASP A 503 18.59 -8.43 27.86
C ASP A 503 19.42 -7.21 28.29
N GLY A 504 18.79 -6.20 28.93
CA GLY A 504 19.43 -4.97 29.39
C GLY A 504 19.69 -3.92 28.31
N ASN A 505 19.10 -4.11 27.11
CA ASN A 505 19.11 -3.10 26.06
C ASN A 505 18.14 -1.97 26.41
N PHE A 506 18.42 -0.78 25.91
CA PHE A 506 17.56 0.38 26.16
C PHE A 506 16.69 0.70 24.95
N LEU A 507 15.38 0.74 25.17
CA LEU A 507 14.37 0.93 24.15
C LEU A 507 13.64 2.27 24.36
N VAL A 508 13.39 2.96 23.25
CA VAL A 508 12.52 4.14 23.19
C VAL A 508 11.31 3.77 22.35
N HIS A 509 10.13 3.88 22.96
CA HIS A 509 8.86 3.51 22.36
C HIS A 509 8.06 4.76 22.02
N LEU A 510 7.53 4.77 20.81
CA LEU A 510 6.41 5.59 20.38
C LEU A 510 5.22 4.64 20.22
N TYR A 511 4.29 4.68 21.16
CA TYR A 511 3.20 3.71 21.23
C TYR A 511 1.85 4.36 20.91
N CYS A 512 1.18 3.86 19.86
CA CYS A 512 -0.16 4.25 19.49
C CYS A 512 -1.18 3.58 20.43
N VAL A 513 -1.85 4.36 21.27
CA VAL A 513 -2.87 3.84 22.20
C VAL A 513 -4.22 3.70 21.50
N ASP A 514 -4.60 4.72 20.72
CA ASP A 514 -5.83 4.76 19.95
C ASP A 514 -5.53 5.00 18.46
N PRO A 515 -5.66 3.98 17.60
CA PRO A 515 -5.35 4.08 16.19
C PRO A 515 -6.48 4.66 15.33
N SER A 516 -7.62 5.04 15.93
CA SER A 516 -8.83 5.43 15.19
C SER A 516 -8.61 6.58 14.20
N GLY A 517 -7.81 7.59 14.55
CA GLY A 517 -7.50 8.70 13.65
C GLY A 517 -6.81 8.22 12.37
N ASN A 518 -5.78 7.39 12.52
CA ASN A 518 -5.02 6.86 11.39
C ASN A 518 -5.86 5.90 10.52
N ILE A 519 -6.66 5.04 11.16
CA ILE A 519 -7.55 4.11 10.43
C ILE A 519 -8.59 4.92 9.67
N SER A 520 -9.27 5.89 10.30
CA SER A 520 -10.27 6.73 9.65
C SER A 520 -9.74 7.48 8.45
N GLU A 521 -8.50 7.98 8.49
CA GLU A 521 -7.86 8.58 7.33
C GLU A 521 -7.81 7.60 6.16
N ARG A 522 -7.41 6.34 6.39
CA ARG A 522 -7.39 5.27 5.39
C ARG A 522 -8.79 4.87 4.92
N LEU A 523 -9.76 4.75 5.82
CA LEU A 523 -11.15 4.47 5.44
C LEU A 523 -11.71 5.54 4.50
N SER A 524 -11.35 6.81 4.74
CA SER A 524 -11.78 7.95 3.93
C SER A 524 -11.24 7.96 2.48
N GLN A 525 -10.27 7.07 2.18
CA GLN A 525 -9.73 6.87 0.83
C GLN A 525 -10.57 5.89 0.00
N GLY A 526 -11.47 5.13 0.63
CA GLY A 526 -12.47 4.31 -0.02
C GLY A 526 -13.87 4.92 0.05
N ARG A 527 -14.82 4.25 -0.60
CA ARG A 527 -16.23 4.62 -0.62
C ARG A 527 -16.98 4.16 0.64
N SER A 528 -16.73 2.92 1.07
CA SER A 528 -17.44 2.29 2.19
C SER A 528 -16.61 1.15 2.77
N THR A 529 -16.73 0.96 4.08
CA THR A 529 -16.09 -0.15 4.80
C THR A 529 -17.10 -0.99 5.52
N VAL A 530 -17.01 -2.31 5.34
CA VAL A 530 -17.81 -3.30 6.05
C VAL A 530 -16.90 -4.08 6.97
N PHE A 531 -16.98 -3.79 8.26
CA PHE A 531 -16.31 -4.55 9.32
C PHE A 531 -17.18 -5.72 9.74
N PHE A 532 -16.68 -6.96 9.65
CA PHE A 532 -17.45 -8.11 10.08
C PHE A 532 -16.62 -9.10 10.89
N SER A 533 -17.23 -9.63 11.95
CA SER A 533 -16.55 -10.51 12.90
C SER A 533 -17.58 -11.28 13.75
N ALA A 534 -17.20 -12.45 14.26
CA ALA A 534 -18.03 -13.17 15.23
C ALA A 534 -18.04 -12.52 16.63
N THR A 535 -16.95 -11.86 16.99
CA THR A 535 -16.61 -11.43 18.35
C THR A 535 -16.49 -9.90 18.46
N LEU A 536 -17.29 -9.17 17.68
CA LEU A 536 -17.30 -7.70 17.68
C LEU A 536 -18.12 -7.11 18.85
N LEU A 537 -17.84 -7.55 20.08
CA LEU A 537 -18.55 -7.14 21.29
C LEU A 537 -17.56 -6.68 22.37
N PRO A 538 -17.80 -5.55 23.04
CA PRO A 538 -18.86 -4.56 22.78
C PRO A 538 -18.63 -3.78 21.47
N VAL A 539 -19.65 -3.61 20.62
CA VAL A 539 -19.45 -2.99 19.30
C VAL A 539 -18.97 -1.54 19.38
N ASN A 540 -19.42 -0.79 20.39
CA ASN A 540 -19.08 0.63 20.53
C ASN A 540 -17.58 0.84 20.76
N TYR A 541 -16.91 -0.09 21.46
CA TYR A 541 -15.45 -0.08 21.59
C TYR A 541 -14.77 -0.16 20.22
N PHE A 542 -15.22 -1.08 19.36
CA PHE A 542 -14.65 -1.24 18.03
C PHE A 542 -14.93 -0.04 17.12
N LYS A 543 -16.13 0.53 17.18
CA LYS A 543 -16.43 1.77 16.43
C LYS A 543 -15.51 2.91 16.86
N GLU A 544 -15.37 3.13 18.15
CA GLU A 544 -14.48 4.16 18.70
C GLU A 544 -13.03 3.96 18.26
N MET A 545 -12.51 2.72 18.31
CA MET A 545 -11.12 2.41 17.98
C MET A 545 -10.84 2.28 16.47
N LEU A 546 -11.84 1.99 15.63
CA LEU A 546 -11.65 1.76 14.20
C LEU A 546 -12.05 2.97 13.33
N SER A 547 -13.09 3.70 13.69
CA SER A 547 -13.56 4.88 12.93
C SER A 547 -13.62 6.16 13.75
N GLY A 548 -13.60 6.07 15.08
CA GLY A 548 -13.84 7.21 15.96
C GLY A 548 -15.31 7.67 15.98
N ASP A 549 -16.23 6.95 15.32
CA ASP A 549 -17.66 7.32 15.26
C ASP A 549 -18.57 6.18 15.75
N VAL A 550 -19.05 6.34 16.98
CA VAL A 550 -19.99 5.39 17.61
C VAL A 550 -21.39 5.40 16.99
N SER A 551 -21.75 6.45 16.25
CA SER A 551 -23.06 6.59 15.59
C SER A 551 -23.20 5.71 14.35
N GLU A 552 -22.08 5.20 13.81
CA GLU A 552 -22.06 4.32 12.65
C GLU A 552 -22.95 3.09 12.84
N ARG A 553 -23.51 2.56 11.75
CA ARG A 553 -24.52 1.50 11.86
C ARG A 553 -23.89 0.17 12.27
N ALA A 554 -24.53 -0.52 13.22
CA ALA A 554 -24.19 -1.90 13.59
C ALA A 554 -25.37 -2.84 13.36
N VAL A 555 -25.09 -4.03 12.83
CA VAL A 555 -26.06 -5.10 12.59
C VAL A 555 -25.58 -6.37 13.30
N TYR A 556 -26.52 -7.02 13.99
CA TYR A 556 -26.29 -8.27 14.72
C TYR A 556 -27.04 -9.39 14.02
N ALA A 557 -26.33 -10.38 13.51
CA ALA A 557 -26.94 -11.59 12.97
C ALA A 557 -27.13 -12.59 14.11
N HIS A 558 -28.35 -13.10 14.27
CA HIS A 558 -28.63 -14.15 15.23
C HIS A 558 -27.98 -15.47 14.81
N SER A 559 -27.58 -16.27 15.80
CA SER A 559 -27.05 -17.60 15.53
C SER A 559 -28.20 -18.50 15.05
N SER A 560 -27.96 -19.26 13.98
CA SER A 560 -28.87 -20.33 13.55
C SER A 560 -28.72 -21.60 14.39
N PHE A 561 -27.97 -21.56 15.50
CA PHE A 561 -27.75 -22.70 16.38
C PHE A 561 -28.88 -22.82 17.39
N GLU A 562 -29.53 -23.99 17.42
CA GLU A 562 -30.59 -24.31 18.37
C GLU A 562 -30.09 -24.21 19.82
N PRO A 563 -30.66 -23.33 20.67
CA PRO A 563 -30.24 -23.17 22.06
C PRO A 563 -30.26 -24.46 22.87
N ASP A 564 -31.18 -25.38 22.57
CA ASP A 564 -31.32 -26.67 23.25
C ASP A 564 -30.11 -27.59 23.04
N ASN A 565 -29.31 -27.37 22.00
CA ASN A 565 -28.06 -28.08 21.76
C ASN A 565 -26.88 -27.50 22.59
N LYS A 566 -27.10 -26.44 23.37
CA LYS A 566 -26.09 -25.78 24.21
C LYS A 566 -26.42 -25.99 25.69
N ARG A 567 -25.47 -26.55 26.43
CA ARG A 567 -25.51 -26.60 27.90
C ARG A 567 -24.37 -25.79 28.49
N ILE A 568 -24.70 -24.79 29.32
CA ILE A 568 -23.72 -24.00 30.07
C ILE A 568 -23.71 -24.49 31.51
N VAL A 569 -22.53 -24.83 32.02
CA VAL A 569 -22.33 -25.21 33.42
C VAL A 569 -21.21 -24.33 33.96
N VAL A 570 -21.45 -23.66 35.09
CA VAL A 570 -20.48 -22.74 35.71
C VAL A 570 -20.13 -23.27 37.09
N ALA A 571 -18.86 -23.61 37.29
CA ALA A 571 -18.32 -23.94 38.61
C ALA A 571 -18.12 -22.66 39.43
N THR A 572 -18.57 -22.64 40.68
CA THR A 572 -18.57 -21.45 41.55
C THR A 572 -17.54 -21.52 42.69
N ASP A 573 -16.89 -22.67 42.87
CA ASP A 573 -15.96 -22.96 43.97
C ASP A 573 -14.48 -23.02 43.54
N VAL A 574 -14.19 -22.69 42.28
CA VAL A 574 -12.85 -22.69 41.67
C VAL A 574 -12.52 -21.34 41.03
N THR A 575 -11.25 -20.94 41.01
CA THR A 575 -10.83 -19.68 40.37
C THR A 575 -9.41 -19.71 39.78
N SER A 576 -9.22 -18.98 38.69
CA SER A 576 -7.92 -18.78 38.04
C SER A 576 -7.24 -17.46 38.42
N ARG A 577 -7.81 -16.68 39.36
CA ARG A 577 -7.24 -15.40 39.83
C ARG A 577 -5.86 -15.60 40.43
N TYR A 578 -4.88 -14.80 40.00
CA TYR A 578 -3.47 -14.92 40.41
C TYR A 578 -3.29 -15.04 41.93
N THR A 579 -3.99 -14.22 42.71
CA THR A 579 -3.92 -14.19 44.18
C THR A 579 -4.39 -15.45 44.88
N ARG A 580 -5.13 -16.33 44.19
CA ARG A 580 -5.66 -17.59 44.74
C ARG A 580 -5.03 -18.83 44.12
N ARG A 581 -4.13 -18.69 43.14
CA ARG A 581 -3.48 -19.83 42.48
C ARG A 581 -2.65 -20.62 43.49
N ASN A 582 -3.01 -21.88 43.69
CA ASN A 582 -2.31 -22.83 44.55
C ASN A 582 -2.69 -24.26 44.16
N ALA A 583 -1.99 -25.24 44.73
CA ALA A 583 -2.21 -26.66 44.46
C ALA A 583 -3.66 -27.13 44.61
N ARG A 584 -4.42 -26.59 45.58
CA ARG A 584 -5.84 -26.96 45.77
C ARG A 584 -6.74 -26.43 44.67
N GLU A 585 -6.51 -25.20 44.20
CA GLU A 585 -7.25 -24.66 43.05
C GLU A 585 -6.93 -25.43 41.77
N TYR A 586 -5.66 -25.79 41.54
CA TYR A 586 -5.27 -26.62 40.39
C TYR A 586 -5.92 -28.00 40.43
N ALA A 587 -5.94 -28.65 41.59
CA ALA A 587 -6.61 -29.95 41.78
C ALA A 587 -8.12 -29.86 41.49
N LYS A 588 -8.81 -28.80 41.93
CA LYS A 588 -10.22 -28.60 41.58
C LYS A 588 -10.45 -28.47 40.08
N VAL A 589 -9.61 -27.71 39.37
CA VAL A 589 -9.72 -27.59 37.91
C VAL A 589 -9.50 -28.95 37.24
N HIS A 590 -8.49 -29.71 37.68
CA HIS A 590 -8.25 -31.08 37.24
C HIS A 590 -9.50 -31.95 37.44
N ASP A 591 -10.07 -31.94 38.64
CA ASP A 591 -11.24 -32.76 38.97
C ASP A 591 -12.42 -32.40 38.08
N TYR A 592 -12.68 -31.11 37.85
CA TYR A 592 -13.74 -30.69 36.92
C TYR A 592 -13.53 -31.23 35.50
N ILE A 593 -12.31 -31.19 34.99
CA ILE A 593 -11.98 -31.76 33.68
C ILE A 593 -12.25 -33.27 33.69
N MET A 594 -11.77 -33.99 34.70
CA MET A 594 -11.95 -35.44 34.84
C MET A 594 -13.43 -35.86 34.93
N HIS A 595 -14.24 -35.11 35.67
CA HIS A 595 -15.68 -35.36 35.76
C HIS A 595 -16.38 -35.12 34.40
N MET A 596 -15.98 -34.08 33.66
CA MET A 596 -16.56 -33.78 32.35
C MET A 596 -16.22 -34.82 31.28
N ILE A 597 -14.98 -35.33 31.27
CA ILE A 597 -14.54 -36.35 30.29
C ILE A 597 -15.03 -37.75 30.65
N SER A 598 -15.18 -38.07 31.94
CA SER A 598 -15.73 -39.36 32.37
C SER A 598 -17.23 -39.46 32.16
N GLY A 599 -17.95 -38.33 32.20
CA GLY A 599 -19.40 -38.29 32.01
C GLY A 599 -19.85 -38.61 30.57
N ARG A 600 -19.02 -38.37 29.55
CA ARG A 600 -19.35 -38.68 28.14
C ARG A 600 -18.08 -38.89 27.32
N SER A 601 -18.05 -39.93 26.48
CA SER A 601 -16.95 -40.09 25.53
C SER A 601 -17.08 -39.07 24.39
N GLY A 602 -15.99 -38.42 24.01
CA GLY A 602 -15.97 -37.41 22.97
C GLY A 602 -14.63 -36.69 22.83
N ARG A 603 -14.58 -35.73 21.90
CA ARG A 603 -13.43 -34.82 21.74
C ARG A 603 -13.68 -33.58 22.58
N TYR A 604 -12.75 -33.28 23.48
CA TYR A 604 -12.82 -32.14 24.38
C TYR A 604 -11.71 -31.14 24.05
N MET A 605 -12.04 -29.85 24.13
CA MET A 605 -11.06 -28.77 24.09
C MET A 605 -11.11 -28.05 25.42
N VAL A 606 -9.95 -27.92 26.09
CA VAL A 606 -9.81 -27.21 27.36
C VAL A 606 -8.89 -26.02 27.13
N PHE A 607 -9.39 -24.83 27.45
CA PHE A 607 -8.65 -23.58 27.29
C PHE A 607 -8.16 -23.08 28.64
N PHE A 608 -6.86 -22.80 28.75
CA PHE A 608 -6.22 -22.29 29.96
C PHE A 608 -5.76 -20.83 29.77
N PRO A 609 -5.69 -20.02 30.85
CA PRO A 609 -5.28 -18.62 30.75
C PRO A 609 -3.78 -18.42 30.50
N SER A 610 -2.94 -19.44 30.73
CA SER A 610 -1.52 -19.42 30.35
C SER A 610 -0.95 -20.84 30.27
N TYR A 611 0.18 -21.01 29.57
CA TYR A 611 0.91 -22.29 29.51
C TYR A 611 1.37 -22.75 30.89
N SER A 612 1.95 -21.85 31.69
CA SER A 612 2.32 -22.15 33.08
C SER A 612 1.13 -22.64 33.92
N TYR A 613 -0.07 -22.07 33.74
CA TYR A 613 -1.26 -22.54 34.43
C TYR A 613 -1.69 -23.94 33.96
N MET A 614 -1.65 -24.17 32.64
CA MET A 614 -1.93 -25.49 32.07
C MET A 614 -0.98 -26.55 32.63
N GLU A 615 0.32 -26.26 32.69
CA GLU A 615 1.32 -27.16 33.26
C GLU A 615 1.06 -27.46 34.73
N SER A 616 0.73 -26.45 35.56
CA SER A 616 0.39 -26.67 36.97
C SER A 616 -0.84 -27.57 37.15
N VAL A 617 -1.84 -27.47 36.27
CA VAL A 617 -3.00 -28.37 36.30
C VAL A 617 -2.64 -29.74 35.75
N LEU A 618 -1.80 -29.82 34.72
CA LEU A 618 -1.34 -31.08 34.13
C LEU A 618 -0.54 -31.92 35.12
N GLU A 619 0.25 -31.30 35.99
CA GLU A 619 0.95 -32.00 37.07
C GLU A 619 0.00 -32.76 38.00
N CYS A 620 -1.22 -32.24 38.22
CA CYS A 620 -2.24 -32.96 39.00
C CYS A 620 -2.74 -34.25 38.33
N PHE A 621 -2.63 -34.39 37.00
CA PHE A 621 -2.96 -35.64 36.29
C PHE A 621 -1.92 -36.75 36.52
N ARG A 622 -0.73 -36.41 37.04
CA ARG A 622 0.39 -37.35 37.22
C ARG A 622 0.42 -37.96 38.62
N TRP A 623 -0.51 -37.57 39.50
CA TRP A 623 -0.58 -37.98 40.90
C TRP A 623 -1.64 -39.06 41.13
#